data_AF-A0A5N6JX85-F1
#
_entry.id   AF-A0A5N6JX85-F1
#
_cell.length_a   1.000
_cell.length_b   1.000
_cell.length_c   1.000
_cell.angle_alpha   90.00
_cell.angle_beta   90.00
_cell.angle_gamma   90.00
#
_symmetry.space_group_name_H-M   'P 1'
#
loop_
_entity.id
_entity.type
_entity.pdbx_description
1 polymer ?
#
loop_
_entity_poly.entity_id
_entity_poly.type
_entity_poly.pdbx_seq_one_letter_code
_entity_poly.pdbx_strand_id
1 'polypeptide(L)'
;MVGVATSKRCDNCRKRKKKCGEQRPSCAECIRSGWGCPGHLRFQSETLCASLLLQICELAVNVDKGKWSDLARGTAQLIQARGVHRYTDGFDLGMLESQLSYIVVQSAKSREDCFLHQPEWRVLLTTTSSWPSNAITPTELKSLKLRVELCSQLFQLPSILEEASSYDNRPSGSTSALDPILTNKTHRMYSNMKIWLHHAVEPHLISTPSNTTHDTIKYPDTIAGVVDCVANTTLLTLDKLLCLLYHGNISTHPINTLASPATVENWYRRASTAFEFVQTESTFAAKPLGIGISQFQSSIPKPLAMMNA
;
A
#
# COMPACT_ATOMS: atom_id res chain seq x y z
N MET A 1 -7.24 -26.38 5.39
CA MET A 1 -6.17 -25.99 4.43
C MET A 1 -5.63 -27.26 3.79
N VAL A 2 -5.89 -27.47 2.49
CA VAL A 2 -5.33 -28.61 1.74
C VAL A 2 -3.83 -28.37 1.55
N GLY A 3 -2.99 -29.39 1.79
CA GLY A 3 -1.53 -29.26 1.86
C GLY A 3 -0.92 -28.48 0.68
N VAL A 4 -0.34 -27.32 0.97
CA VAL A 4 0.37 -26.51 -0.03
C VAL A 4 1.54 -27.33 -0.56
N ALA A 5 1.61 -27.49 -1.88
CA ALA A 5 2.71 -28.21 -2.53
C ALA A 5 4.05 -27.50 -2.22
N THR A 6 4.88 -28.13 -1.39
CA THR A 6 6.21 -27.63 -0.97
C THR A 6 7.33 -27.90 -1.98
N SER A 7 7.04 -28.67 -3.04
CA SER A 7 8.03 -29.10 -4.02
C SER A 7 8.41 -27.97 -4.97
N LYS A 8 9.65 -27.47 -4.88
CA LYS A 8 10.27 -26.50 -5.80
C LYS A 8 10.51 -27.03 -7.24
N ARG A 9 10.16 -28.29 -7.50
CA ARG A 9 10.36 -28.96 -8.80
C ARG A 9 9.41 -28.42 -9.87
N CYS A 10 9.91 -28.23 -11.09
CA CYS A 10 9.04 -27.97 -12.23
C CYS A 10 8.13 -29.18 -12.52
N ASP A 11 7.03 -28.92 -13.23
CA ASP A 11 6.01 -29.93 -13.48
C ASP A 11 6.52 -31.14 -14.27
N ASN A 12 7.43 -30.91 -15.23
CA ASN A 12 8.08 -31.98 -15.98
C ASN A 12 8.96 -32.85 -15.07
N CYS A 13 9.80 -32.25 -14.22
CA CYS A 13 10.62 -33.03 -13.28
C CYS A 13 9.77 -33.77 -12.25
N ARG A 14 8.65 -33.18 -11.82
CA ARG A 14 7.68 -33.81 -10.91
C ARG A 14 7.02 -35.03 -11.57
N LYS A 15 6.46 -34.87 -12.77
CA LYS A 15 5.84 -35.97 -13.55
C LYS A 15 6.84 -37.08 -13.89
N ARG A 16 8.07 -36.71 -14.25
CA ARG A 16 9.16 -37.65 -14.57
C ARG A 16 9.85 -38.24 -13.33
N LYS A 17 9.43 -37.83 -12.12
CA LYS A 17 10.03 -38.23 -10.83
C LYS A 17 11.56 -38.03 -10.77
N LYS A 18 12.09 -36.99 -11.42
CA LYS A 18 13.52 -36.64 -11.41
C LYS A 18 13.81 -35.43 -10.51
N LYS A 19 15.08 -35.29 -10.08
CA LYS A 19 15.54 -34.10 -9.36
C LYS A 19 15.47 -32.89 -10.30
N CYS A 20 14.77 -31.84 -9.88
CA CYS A 20 14.74 -30.59 -10.62
C CYS A 20 16.03 -29.83 -10.33
N GLY A 21 16.62 -29.21 -11.34
CA GLY A 21 17.73 -28.29 -11.13
C GLY A 21 17.31 -26.93 -10.54
N GLU A 22 16.01 -26.63 -10.54
CA GLU A 22 15.40 -25.41 -9.96
C GLU A 22 15.90 -24.08 -10.56
N GLN A 23 16.74 -24.12 -11.60
CA GLN A 23 17.14 -22.92 -12.33
C GLN A 23 15.95 -22.26 -13.03
N ARG A 24 16.03 -20.93 -13.16
CA ARG A 24 15.05 -20.08 -13.84
C ARG A 24 15.66 -19.51 -15.13
N PRO A 25 14.88 -19.30 -16.20
CA PRO A 25 13.45 -19.62 -16.36
C PRO A 25 13.17 -21.11 -16.60
N SER A 26 14.19 -21.90 -16.96
CA SER A 26 14.10 -23.32 -17.25
C SER A 26 15.11 -24.11 -16.42
N CYS A 27 14.72 -25.27 -15.89
CA CYS A 27 15.63 -26.11 -15.13
C CYS A 27 16.58 -26.87 -16.06
N ALA A 28 17.80 -27.14 -15.57
CA ALA A 28 18.84 -27.83 -16.31
C ALA A 28 18.40 -29.21 -16.84
N GLU A 29 17.53 -29.90 -16.10
CA GLU A 29 17.03 -31.23 -16.51
C GLU A 29 16.08 -31.15 -17.71
N CYS A 30 15.22 -30.13 -17.76
CA CYS A 30 14.35 -29.88 -18.91
C CYS A 30 15.16 -29.44 -20.13
N ILE A 31 16.11 -28.53 -19.94
CA ILE A 31 17.04 -28.08 -21.01
C ILE A 31 17.80 -29.28 -21.58
N ARG A 32 18.44 -30.09 -20.72
CA ARG A 32 19.21 -31.27 -21.16
C ARG A 32 18.34 -32.31 -21.88
N SER A 33 17.07 -32.42 -21.50
CA SER A 33 16.15 -33.35 -22.13
C SER A 33 15.57 -32.83 -23.46
N GLY A 34 15.79 -31.55 -23.81
CA GLY A 34 15.18 -30.91 -24.98
C GLY A 34 13.69 -30.57 -24.81
N TRP A 35 13.16 -30.56 -23.58
CA TRP A 35 11.75 -30.25 -23.31
C TRP A 35 11.60 -28.80 -22.86
N GLY A 36 10.54 -28.14 -23.33
CA GLY A 36 10.09 -26.87 -22.76
C GLY A 36 9.80 -27.04 -21.26
N CYS A 37 10.51 -26.32 -20.40
CA CYS A 37 10.28 -26.35 -18.97
C CYS A 37 9.03 -25.52 -18.66
N PRO A 38 7.92 -26.09 -18.17
CA PRO A 38 6.72 -25.30 -17.81
C PRO A 38 6.95 -24.41 -16.57
N GLY A 39 8.19 -24.35 -16.09
CA GLY A 39 8.52 -23.78 -14.80
C GLY A 39 7.74 -24.45 -13.68
N HIS A 40 7.50 -23.69 -12.62
CA HIS A 40 6.68 -24.12 -11.51
C HIS A 40 5.26 -23.58 -11.75
N LEU A 41 4.24 -24.44 -11.91
CA LEU A 41 2.86 -24.02 -12.20
C LEU A 41 2.36 -22.91 -11.26
N ARG A 42 2.76 -22.99 -9.98
CA ARG A 42 2.53 -21.97 -8.96
C ARG A 42 2.85 -20.53 -9.40
N PHE A 43 3.79 -20.32 -10.31
CA PHE A 43 4.24 -18.99 -10.77
C PHE A 43 3.75 -18.64 -12.19
N GLN A 44 2.72 -19.34 -12.69
CA GLN A 44 2.05 -19.00 -13.95
C GLN A 44 1.07 -17.86 -13.76
N SER A 45 0.88 -17.02 -14.78
CA SER A 45 0.11 -15.78 -14.68
C SER A 45 -1.37 -16.06 -14.36
N GLU A 46 -1.91 -17.19 -14.81
CA GLU A 46 -3.25 -17.69 -14.45
C GLU A 46 -3.37 -18.03 -12.97
N THR A 47 -2.30 -18.51 -12.34
CA THR A 47 -2.32 -18.79 -10.88
C THR A 47 -2.37 -17.50 -10.08
N LEU A 48 -1.64 -16.46 -10.51
CA LEU A 48 -1.74 -15.14 -9.89
C LEU A 48 -3.14 -14.56 -10.13
N CYS A 49 -3.65 -14.60 -11.35
CA CYS A 49 -4.99 -14.14 -11.69
C CYS A 49 -6.07 -14.83 -10.84
N ALA A 50 -6.01 -16.16 -10.72
CA ALA A 50 -6.93 -16.90 -9.85
C ALA A 50 -6.83 -16.46 -8.38
N SER A 51 -5.61 -16.22 -7.85
CA SER A 51 -5.41 -15.67 -6.50
C SER A 51 -6.07 -14.31 -6.33
N LEU A 52 -5.94 -13.43 -7.32
CA LEU A 52 -6.55 -12.10 -7.33
C LEU A 52 -8.08 -12.16 -7.38
N LEU A 53 -8.63 -13.01 -8.24
CA LEU A 53 -10.08 -13.20 -8.32
C LEU A 53 -10.65 -13.73 -7.00
N LEU A 54 -9.98 -14.71 -6.36
CA LEU A 54 -10.40 -15.21 -5.06
C LEU A 54 -10.32 -14.15 -3.96
N GLN A 55 -9.26 -13.33 -3.94
CA GLN A 55 -9.14 -12.19 -3.03
C GLN A 55 -10.27 -11.17 -3.24
N ILE A 56 -10.62 -10.86 -4.49
CA ILE A 56 -11.74 -9.95 -4.83
C ILE A 56 -13.07 -10.55 -4.37
N CYS A 57 -13.31 -11.84 -4.62
CA CYS A 57 -14.50 -12.53 -4.13
C CYS A 57 -14.59 -12.51 -2.61
N GLU A 58 -13.48 -12.74 -1.91
CA GLU A 58 -13.43 -12.68 -0.45
C GLU A 58 -13.77 -11.27 0.04
N LEU A 59 -13.25 -10.21 -0.59
CA LEU A 59 -13.58 -8.83 -0.24
C LEU A 59 -15.06 -8.48 -0.52
N ALA A 60 -15.62 -8.99 -1.61
CA ALA A 60 -17.01 -8.76 -2.00
C ALA A 60 -17.97 -9.45 -1.03
N VAL A 61 -17.73 -10.73 -0.73
CA VAL A 61 -18.67 -11.60 0.01
C VAL A 61 -18.52 -11.47 1.53
N ASN A 62 -17.31 -11.22 2.05
CA ASN A 62 -17.16 -11.11 3.51
C ASN A 62 -17.89 -9.88 4.06
N VAL A 63 -18.75 -10.17 5.03
CA VAL A 63 -19.40 -9.18 5.91
C VAL A 63 -18.46 -8.80 7.07
N ASP A 64 -17.44 -9.62 7.35
CA ASP A 64 -16.57 -9.50 8.53
C ASP A 64 -15.46 -8.44 8.41
N LYS A 65 -15.29 -7.71 9.52
CA LYS A 65 -14.35 -6.60 9.77
C LYS A 65 -12.86 -6.99 9.85
N GLY A 66 -12.32 -7.78 8.92
CA GLY A 66 -10.85 -7.93 8.78
C GLY A 66 -10.28 -9.29 8.37
N LYS A 67 -11.10 -10.34 8.25
CA LYS A 67 -10.62 -11.68 7.82
C LYS A 67 -10.30 -11.79 6.33
N TRP A 68 -10.69 -10.82 5.51
CA TRP A 68 -10.36 -10.80 4.07
C TRP A 68 -8.87 -10.53 3.77
N SER A 69 -8.07 -10.23 4.80
CA SER A 69 -6.65 -9.89 4.61
C SER A 69 -5.76 -11.12 4.37
N ASP A 70 -6.23 -12.33 4.68
CA ASP A 70 -5.41 -13.54 4.57
C ASP A 70 -5.12 -13.91 3.11
N LEU A 71 -6.12 -13.84 2.21
CA LEU A 71 -5.86 -14.05 0.78
C LEU A 71 -5.01 -12.91 0.20
N ALA A 72 -5.23 -11.67 0.63
CA ALA A 72 -4.38 -10.55 0.20
C ALA A 72 -2.90 -10.77 0.58
N ARG A 73 -2.63 -11.32 1.78
CA ARG A 73 -1.28 -11.71 2.19
C ARG A 73 -0.72 -12.85 1.33
N GLY A 74 -1.53 -13.88 1.06
CA GLY A 74 -1.14 -15.00 0.18
C GLY A 74 -0.80 -14.53 -1.24
N THR A 75 -1.60 -13.63 -1.80
CA THR A 75 -1.35 -12.98 -3.09
C THR A 75 -0.03 -12.19 -3.06
N ALA A 76 0.21 -11.38 -2.04
CA ALA A 76 1.46 -10.60 -1.91
C ALA A 76 2.70 -11.52 -1.88
N GLN A 77 2.65 -12.60 -1.10
CA GLN A 77 3.72 -13.60 -1.05
C GLN A 77 3.92 -14.31 -2.39
N LEU A 78 2.82 -14.59 -3.12
CA LEU A 78 2.89 -15.16 -4.46
C LEU A 78 3.57 -14.20 -5.44
N ILE A 79 3.19 -12.91 -5.41
CA ILE A 79 3.79 -11.86 -6.24
C ILE A 79 5.29 -11.78 -6.00
N GLN A 80 5.71 -11.73 -4.73
CA GLN A 80 7.12 -11.69 -4.35
C GLN A 80 7.86 -12.95 -4.82
N ALA A 81 7.27 -14.15 -4.62
CA ALA A 81 7.90 -15.42 -4.97
C ALA A 81 8.05 -15.65 -6.48
N ARG A 82 7.13 -15.10 -7.30
CA ARG A 82 7.25 -15.05 -8.77
C ARG A 82 8.53 -14.33 -9.18
N GLY A 83 8.87 -13.26 -8.48
CA GLY A 83 10.05 -12.42 -8.70
C GLY A 83 9.89 -11.44 -9.87
N VAL A 84 10.64 -10.35 -9.82
CA VAL A 84 10.55 -9.20 -10.74
C VAL A 84 10.61 -9.58 -12.24
N HIS A 85 11.45 -10.56 -12.59
CA HIS A 85 11.65 -11.04 -13.97
C HIS A 85 10.42 -11.66 -14.65
N ARG A 86 9.31 -11.89 -13.94
CA ARG A 86 8.06 -12.44 -14.51
C ARG A 86 7.03 -11.37 -14.88
N TYR A 87 7.32 -10.10 -14.63
CA TYR A 87 6.42 -9.00 -14.94
C TYR A 87 6.91 -8.30 -16.22
N THR A 88 6.74 -8.97 -17.35
CA THR A 88 7.33 -8.54 -18.63
C THR A 88 6.30 -8.07 -19.66
N ASP A 89 5.02 -8.36 -19.43
CA ASP A 89 3.91 -7.99 -20.30
C ASP A 89 2.84 -7.22 -19.53
N GLY A 90 1.91 -6.59 -20.26
CA GLY A 90 0.86 -5.77 -19.67
C GLY A 90 -0.12 -6.52 -18.78
N PHE A 91 -0.29 -7.84 -18.97
CA PHE A 91 -1.19 -8.64 -18.14
C PHE A 91 -0.59 -8.85 -16.74
N ASP A 92 0.67 -9.28 -16.68
CA ASP A 92 1.37 -9.43 -15.40
C ASP A 92 1.61 -8.08 -14.71
N LEU A 93 1.98 -7.03 -15.45
CA LEU A 93 2.15 -5.68 -14.90
C LEU A 93 0.84 -5.13 -14.33
N GLY A 94 -0.28 -5.28 -15.05
CA GLY A 94 -1.60 -4.87 -14.55
C GLY A 94 -2.00 -5.60 -13.26
N MET A 95 -1.70 -6.90 -13.17
CA MET A 95 -1.91 -7.66 -11.93
C MET A 95 -1.08 -7.10 -10.77
N LEU A 96 0.21 -6.81 -10.97
CA LEU A 96 1.08 -6.20 -9.95
C LEU A 96 0.56 -4.82 -9.51
N GLU A 97 0.26 -3.94 -10.48
CA GLU A 97 -0.23 -2.58 -10.24
C GLU A 97 -1.56 -2.57 -9.46
N SER A 98 -2.43 -3.55 -9.69
CA SER A 98 -3.68 -3.68 -8.93
C SER A 98 -3.44 -3.90 -7.43
N GLN A 99 -2.31 -4.52 -7.05
CA GLN A 99 -2.02 -4.99 -5.70
C GLN A 99 -1.14 -4.08 -4.84
N LEU A 100 -0.59 -2.99 -5.39
CA LEU A 100 0.40 -2.16 -4.70
C LEU A 100 -0.04 -1.72 -3.29
N SER A 101 -1.25 -1.18 -3.16
CA SER A 101 -1.82 -0.74 -1.88
C SER A 101 -2.05 -1.89 -0.90
N TYR A 102 -2.47 -3.06 -1.39
CA TYR A 102 -2.68 -4.24 -0.56
C TYR A 102 -1.35 -4.74 0.01
N ILE A 103 -0.30 -4.77 -0.80
CA ILE A 103 1.04 -5.18 -0.37
C ILE A 103 1.56 -4.27 0.75
N VAL A 104 1.45 -2.95 0.59
CA VAL A 104 1.84 -1.98 1.63
C VAL A 104 1.10 -2.24 2.95
N VAL A 105 -0.23 -2.39 2.90
CA VAL A 105 -1.05 -2.62 4.09
C VAL A 105 -0.71 -3.95 4.76
N GLN A 106 -0.48 -5.02 3.99
CA GLN A 106 -0.09 -6.31 4.55
C GLN A 106 1.30 -6.29 5.19
N SER A 107 2.27 -5.59 4.58
CA SER A 107 3.59 -5.38 5.17
C SER A 107 3.50 -4.62 6.49
N ALA A 108 2.74 -3.51 6.53
CA ALA A 108 2.52 -2.75 7.77
C ALA A 108 1.85 -3.61 8.86
N LYS A 109 0.79 -4.35 8.51
CA LYS A 109 0.08 -5.24 9.44
C LYS A 109 0.97 -6.35 9.99
N SER A 110 1.84 -6.92 9.14
CA SER A 110 2.74 -8.01 9.52
C SER A 110 4.03 -7.52 10.19
N ARG A 111 4.25 -6.20 10.26
CA ARG A 111 5.53 -5.59 10.71
C ARG A 111 6.72 -6.13 9.93
N GLU A 112 6.55 -6.23 8.61
CA GLU A 112 7.58 -6.68 7.68
C GLU A 112 7.91 -5.54 6.71
N ASP A 113 9.14 -5.51 6.21
CA ASP A 113 9.51 -4.60 5.13
C ASP A 113 8.63 -4.83 3.88
N CYS A 114 8.30 -3.74 3.20
CA CYS A 114 7.62 -3.84 1.90
C CYS A 114 8.64 -4.23 0.84
N PHE A 115 8.53 -5.44 0.26
CA PHE A 115 9.46 -5.89 -0.78
C PHE A 115 9.46 -4.98 -2.02
N LEU A 116 8.37 -4.23 -2.26
CA LEU A 116 8.29 -3.22 -3.32
C LEU A 116 9.21 -2.00 -3.08
N HIS A 117 9.77 -1.85 -1.88
CA HIS A 117 10.80 -0.86 -1.60
C HIS A 117 12.16 -1.22 -2.23
N GLN A 118 12.39 -2.50 -2.57
CA GLN A 118 13.64 -2.95 -3.15
C GLN A 118 13.86 -2.34 -4.56
N PRO A 119 15.10 -2.00 -4.94
CA PRO A 119 15.39 -1.26 -6.17
C PRO A 119 14.83 -1.91 -7.44
N GLU A 120 14.92 -3.24 -7.56
CA GLU A 120 14.45 -3.97 -8.74
C GLU A 120 12.94 -3.81 -8.97
N TRP A 121 12.15 -3.78 -7.90
CA TRP A 121 10.71 -3.56 -7.99
C TRP A 121 10.39 -2.11 -8.31
N ARG A 122 11.16 -1.16 -7.77
CA ARG A 122 11.00 0.27 -8.09
C ARG A 122 11.28 0.55 -9.57
N VAL A 123 12.34 -0.02 -10.12
CA VAL A 123 12.66 0.10 -11.55
C VAL A 123 11.52 -0.50 -12.40
N LEU A 124 11.00 -1.67 -12.03
CA LEU A 124 9.86 -2.26 -12.72
C LEU A 124 8.63 -1.34 -12.72
N LEU A 125 8.32 -0.69 -11.61
CA LEU A 125 7.20 0.26 -11.49
C LEU A 125 7.44 1.62 -12.16
N THR A 126 8.63 1.87 -12.72
CA THR A 126 8.82 2.98 -13.68
C THR A 126 8.48 2.60 -15.11
N THR A 127 8.37 1.29 -15.39
CA THR A 127 8.04 0.73 -16.70
C THR A 127 6.56 0.36 -16.84
N THR A 128 5.77 0.54 -15.78
CA THR A 128 4.36 0.18 -15.70
C THR A 128 3.45 0.98 -16.63
N SER A 129 2.25 0.45 -16.83
CA SER A 129 1.63 0.17 -18.12
C SER A 129 1.13 1.36 -18.94
N SER A 130 1.10 1.14 -20.25
CA SER A 130 0.25 1.85 -21.20
C SER A 130 -1.22 1.47 -20.92
N TRP A 131 -1.85 2.19 -19.99
CA TRP A 131 -3.28 2.10 -19.75
C TRP A 131 -4.07 2.22 -21.07
N PRO A 132 -5.18 1.48 -21.24
CA PRO A 132 -5.95 1.48 -22.48
C PRO A 132 -6.58 2.86 -22.71
N SER A 133 -5.94 3.68 -23.55
CA SER A 133 -6.32 5.09 -23.78
C SER A 133 -7.70 5.27 -24.39
N ASN A 134 -8.27 4.21 -24.97
CA ASN A 134 -9.61 4.20 -25.56
C ASN A 134 -10.73 3.81 -24.58
N ALA A 135 -10.39 3.29 -23.39
CA ALA A 135 -11.36 2.76 -22.43
C ALA A 135 -11.48 3.59 -21.14
N ILE A 136 -10.58 4.56 -20.94
CA ILE A 136 -10.56 5.43 -19.75
C ILE A 136 -10.47 6.88 -20.17
N THR A 137 -11.14 7.75 -19.41
CA THR A 137 -11.04 9.19 -19.60
C THR A 137 -9.66 9.71 -19.18
N PRO A 138 -9.22 10.87 -19.70
CA PRO A 138 -7.98 11.50 -19.24
C PRO A 138 -7.95 11.76 -17.73
N THR A 139 -9.12 12.05 -17.14
CA THR A 139 -9.28 12.28 -15.71
C THR A 139 -9.06 11.00 -14.89
N GLU A 140 -9.68 9.89 -15.27
CA GLU A 140 -9.48 8.59 -14.61
C GLU A 140 -8.03 8.11 -14.74
N LEU A 141 -7.41 8.31 -15.92
CA LEU A 141 -6.01 8.01 -16.13
C LEU A 141 -5.11 8.81 -15.17
N LYS A 142 -5.43 10.08 -14.91
CA LYS A 142 -4.69 10.89 -13.95
C LYS A 142 -4.86 10.35 -12.52
N SER A 143 -6.07 9.95 -12.12
CA SER A 143 -6.32 9.31 -10.82
C SER A 143 -5.53 8.01 -10.63
N LEU A 144 -5.48 7.17 -11.67
CA LEU A 144 -4.70 5.92 -11.67
C LEU A 144 -3.20 6.18 -11.51
N LYS A 145 -2.65 7.17 -12.24
CA LYS A 145 -1.24 7.58 -12.09
C LYS A 145 -0.93 8.07 -10.68
N LEU A 146 -1.78 8.93 -10.13
CA LEU A 146 -1.64 9.42 -8.75
C LEU A 146 -1.70 8.28 -7.73
N ARG A 147 -2.52 7.25 -7.94
CA ARG A 147 -2.55 6.05 -7.08
C ARG A 147 -1.22 5.30 -7.09
N VAL A 148 -0.59 5.14 -8.26
CA VAL A 148 0.74 4.47 -8.37
C VAL A 148 1.83 5.32 -7.71
N GLU A 149 1.81 6.63 -7.92
CA GLU A 149 2.72 7.58 -7.27
C GLU A 149 2.59 7.55 -5.74
N LEU A 150 1.36 7.55 -5.23
CA LEU A 150 1.05 7.40 -3.81
C LEU A 150 1.66 6.10 -3.25
N CYS A 151 1.36 4.95 -3.87
CA CYS A 151 1.87 3.66 -3.40
C CYS A 151 3.40 3.62 -3.37
N SER A 152 4.05 4.21 -4.37
CA SER A 152 5.51 4.30 -4.46
C SER A 152 6.13 5.03 -3.27
N GLN A 153 5.46 6.07 -2.76
CA GLN A 153 5.87 6.78 -1.55
C GLN A 153 5.61 5.95 -0.29
N LEU A 154 4.52 5.18 -0.25
CA LEU A 154 4.13 4.36 0.90
C LEU A 154 4.99 3.12 1.11
N PHE A 155 5.78 2.65 0.13
CA PHE A 155 6.60 1.45 0.30
C PHE A 155 7.59 1.52 1.48
N GLN A 156 8.02 2.71 1.89
CA GLN A 156 8.92 2.88 3.04
C GLN A 156 8.19 2.90 4.39
N LEU A 157 6.87 3.13 4.40
CA LEU A 157 6.08 3.32 5.62
C LEU A 157 6.11 2.12 6.57
N PRO A 158 5.97 0.85 6.11
CA PRO A 158 5.99 -0.30 7.01
C PRO A 158 7.27 -0.38 7.87
N SER A 159 8.42 -0.14 7.25
CA SER A 159 9.73 -0.12 7.91
C SER A 159 9.83 1.00 8.96
N ILE A 160 9.34 2.20 8.63
CA ILE A 160 9.28 3.33 9.60
C ILE A 160 8.42 2.97 10.81
N LEU A 161 7.25 2.36 10.58
CA LEU A 161 6.32 1.98 11.65
C LEU A 161 6.89 0.89 12.55
N GLU A 162 7.58 -0.09 11.97
CA GLU A 162 8.23 -1.17 12.70
C GLU A 162 9.35 -0.61 13.61
N GLU A 163 10.27 0.17 13.04
CA GLU A 163 11.34 0.85 13.79
C GLU A 163 10.78 1.72 14.92
N ALA A 164 9.74 2.52 14.65
CA ALA A 164 9.09 3.38 15.66
C ALA A 164 8.43 2.58 16.79
N SER A 165 7.82 1.42 16.49
CA SER A 165 7.21 0.57 17.52
C SER A 165 8.23 -0.02 18.50
N SER A 166 9.48 -0.21 18.08
CA SER A 166 10.56 -0.63 18.97
C SER A 166 10.99 0.47 19.95
N TYR A 167 10.76 1.74 19.57
CA TYR A 167 11.08 2.91 20.38
C TYR A 167 10.08 3.12 21.52
N ASP A 168 8.79 2.91 21.24
CA ASP A 168 7.67 3.06 22.20
C ASP A 168 7.74 2.04 23.36
N ASN A 169 8.38 0.89 23.14
CA ASN A 169 8.53 -0.17 24.14
C ASN A 169 9.73 0.01 25.10
N ARG A 170 10.47 1.12 25.04
CA ARG A 170 11.62 1.35 25.94
C ARG A 170 11.16 1.83 27.34
N PRO A 171 11.72 1.27 28.44
CA PRO A 171 11.35 1.68 29.79
C PRO A 171 11.67 3.16 30.02
N SER A 172 10.75 3.84 30.73
CA SER A 172 10.64 5.29 30.94
C SER A 172 11.82 5.99 31.66
N GLY A 173 12.98 5.33 31.77
CA GLY A 173 14.20 5.83 32.42
C GLY A 173 15.41 5.97 31.50
N SER A 174 15.36 5.51 30.25
CA SER A 174 16.41 5.83 29.28
C SER A 174 16.13 7.19 28.66
N THR A 175 17.01 8.17 28.87
CA THR A 175 17.05 9.41 28.09
C THR A 175 16.91 9.05 26.61
N SER A 176 15.78 9.44 26.00
CA SER A 176 15.47 9.08 24.62
C SER A 176 16.42 9.84 23.71
N ALA A 177 17.60 9.28 23.45
CA ALA A 177 18.45 9.81 22.40
C ALA A 177 17.64 9.75 21.11
N LEU A 178 17.39 10.92 20.53
CA LEU A 178 16.76 11.10 19.23
C LEU A 178 17.39 10.07 18.28
N ASP A 179 16.60 9.19 17.65
CA ASP A 179 17.15 8.34 16.60
C ASP A 179 17.27 9.23 15.35
N PRO A 180 18.48 9.73 15.01
CA PRO A 180 18.61 10.70 13.92
C PRO A 180 18.31 10.03 12.57
N ILE A 181 18.51 8.71 12.45
CA ILE A 181 18.29 7.98 11.20
C ILE A 181 16.80 7.84 10.96
N LEU A 182 16.06 7.33 11.95
CA LEU A 182 14.59 7.18 11.87
C LEU A 182 13.89 8.55 11.74
N THR A 183 14.36 9.56 12.46
CA THR A 183 13.84 10.94 12.36
C THR A 183 14.02 11.49 10.95
N ASN A 184 15.22 11.38 10.37
CA ASN A 184 15.48 11.86 9.01
C ASN A 184 14.68 11.08 7.96
N LYS A 185 14.53 9.75 8.12
CA LYS A 185 13.73 8.90 7.23
C LYS A 185 12.26 9.32 7.25
N THR A 186 11.70 9.51 8.44
CA THR A 186 10.31 9.94 8.65
C THR A 186 10.07 11.35 8.12
N HIS A 187 10.98 12.29 8.41
CA HIS A 187 10.87 13.68 7.97
C HIS A 187 10.94 13.79 6.44
N ARG A 188 11.82 13.02 5.80
CA ARG A 188 11.91 12.96 4.34
C ARG A 188 10.61 12.44 3.71
N MET A 189 10.05 11.34 4.23
CA MET A 189 8.78 10.82 3.73
C MET A 189 7.64 11.84 3.92
N TYR A 190 7.57 12.48 5.08
CA TYR A 190 6.60 13.54 5.39
C TYR A 190 6.69 14.72 4.41
N SER A 191 7.92 15.20 4.17
CA SER A 191 8.17 16.33 3.27
C SER A 191 7.79 15.98 1.83
N ASN A 192 8.18 14.80 1.34
CA ASN A 192 7.84 14.33 0.01
C ASN A 192 6.33 14.18 -0.19
N MET A 193 5.63 13.57 0.77
CA MET A 193 4.18 13.39 0.71
C MET A 193 3.46 14.73 0.68
N LYS A 194 3.90 15.71 1.49
CA LYS A 194 3.32 17.06 1.54
C LYS A 194 3.51 17.81 0.22
N ILE A 195 4.73 17.79 -0.34
CA ILE A 195 5.02 18.41 -1.64
C ILE A 195 4.19 17.76 -2.73
N TRP A 196 4.13 16.43 -2.76
CA TRP A 196 3.38 15.70 -3.78
C TRP A 196 1.86 15.94 -3.68
N LEU A 197 1.28 15.94 -2.48
CA LEU A 197 -0.14 16.24 -2.28
C LEU A 197 -0.50 17.63 -2.86
N HIS A 198 0.32 18.64 -2.58
CA HIS A 198 0.10 20.00 -3.06
C HIS A 198 0.23 20.14 -4.58
N HIS A 199 1.29 19.56 -5.17
CA HIS A 199 1.59 19.80 -6.60
C HIS A 199 0.89 18.83 -7.55
N ALA A 200 0.58 17.61 -7.11
CA ALA A 200 0.06 16.56 -7.98
C ALA A 200 -1.42 16.26 -7.75
N VAL A 201 -1.86 16.23 -6.49
CA VAL A 201 -3.23 15.80 -6.12
C VAL A 201 -4.19 16.97 -6.06
N GLU A 202 -3.88 18.06 -5.34
CA GLU A 202 -4.78 19.21 -5.19
C GLU A 202 -5.29 19.79 -6.53
N PRO A 203 -4.45 19.98 -7.57
CA PRO A 203 -4.92 20.46 -8.87
C PRO A 203 -5.88 19.50 -9.58
N HIS A 204 -5.84 18.22 -9.24
CA HIS A 204 -6.73 17.19 -9.79
C HIS A 204 -8.09 17.15 -9.10
N LEU A 205 -8.19 17.64 -7.85
CA LEU A 205 -9.43 17.68 -7.07
C LEU A 205 -10.19 19.01 -7.27
N ILE A 206 -9.47 20.11 -7.39
CA ILE A 206 -10.05 21.47 -7.40
C ILE A 206 -10.31 21.89 -8.85
N SER A 207 -11.42 21.43 -9.45
CA SER A 207 -11.75 21.77 -10.85
C SER A 207 -12.47 23.13 -11.05
N THR A 208 -12.75 23.94 -10.01
CA THR A 208 -13.37 25.26 -10.19
C THR A 208 -13.01 26.25 -9.08
N PRO A 209 -12.65 27.51 -9.40
CA PRO A 209 -12.55 28.58 -8.41
C PRO A 209 -13.96 28.94 -7.92
N SER A 210 -14.29 28.62 -6.67
CA SER A 210 -15.55 29.02 -6.04
C SER A 210 -15.32 30.26 -5.18
N ASN A 211 -16.11 31.32 -5.41
CA ASN A 211 -16.08 32.58 -4.66
C ASN A 211 -16.67 32.46 -3.24
N THR A 212 -16.74 31.27 -2.65
CA THR A 212 -17.27 31.06 -1.29
C THR A 212 -16.18 30.51 -0.39
N THR A 213 -16.08 31.11 0.80
CA THR A 213 -15.09 30.91 1.88
C THR A 213 -15.00 29.51 2.50
N HIS A 214 -15.51 28.48 1.83
CA HIS A 214 -15.24 27.07 2.10
C HIS A 214 -15.09 26.34 0.76
N ASP A 215 -13.85 26.10 0.33
CA ASP A 215 -13.57 25.30 -0.87
C ASP A 215 -14.09 23.88 -0.65
N THR A 216 -15.26 23.59 -1.21
CA THR A 216 -15.84 22.25 -1.19
C THR A 216 -15.03 21.38 -2.15
N ILE A 217 -14.26 20.43 -1.60
CA ILE A 217 -13.45 19.51 -2.39
C ILE A 217 -14.37 18.63 -3.23
N LYS A 218 -14.10 18.54 -4.53
CA LYS A 218 -14.81 17.65 -5.45
C LYS A 218 -13.86 16.56 -5.90
N TYR A 219 -14.33 15.31 -5.87
CA TYR A 219 -13.55 14.18 -6.34
C TYR A 219 -14.03 13.80 -7.74
N PRO A 220 -13.13 13.72 -8.74
CA PRO A 220 -13.54 13.36 -10.10
C PRO A 220 -13.97 11.90 -10.23
N ASP A 221 -13.41 11.02 -9.39
CA ASP A 221 -13.73 9.59 -9.35
C ASP A 221 -13.35 8.99 -7.97
N THR A 222 -13.76 7.75 -7.75
CA THR A 222 -13.48 7.01 -6.51
C THR A 222 -11.98 6.87 -6.22
N ILE A 223 -11.14 6.74 -7.24
CA ILE A 223 -9.68 6.55 -7.07
C ILE A 223 -9.05 7.84 -6.55
N ALA A 224 -9.46 9.00 -7.06
CA ALA A 224 -9.03 10.30 -6.55
C ALA A 224 -9.42 10.49 -5.07
N GLY A 225 -10.62 10.07 -4.68
CA GLY A 225 -11.05 10.04 -3.28
C GLY A 225 -10.17 9.13 -2.41
N VAL A 226 -9.86 7.91 -2.87
CA VAL A 226 -8.94 6.99 -2.17
C VAL A 226 -7.56 7.62 -2.02
N VAL A 227 -7.03 8.23 -3.08
CA VAL A 227 -5.71 8.88 -3.08
C VAL A 227 -5.64 9.98 -2.04
N ASP A 228 -6.61 10.89 -2.04
CA ASP A 228 -6.64 12.01 -1.09
C ASP A 228 -6.77 11.51 0.36
N CYS A 229 -7.66 10.54 0.58
CA CYS A 229 -7.88 9.95 1.90
C CYS A 229 -6.60 9.35 2.49
N VAL A 230 -5.92 8.51 1.70
CA VAL A 230 -4.71 7.81 2.15
C VAL A 230 -3.54 8.79 2.33
N ALA A 231 -3.39 9.78 1.44
CA ALA A 231 -2.33 10.78 1.54
C ALA A 231 -2.43 11.59 2.84
N ASN A 232 -3.63 12.11 3.14
CA ASN A 232 -3.86 12.89 4.36
C ASN A 232 -3.74 12.02 5.62
N THR A 233 -4.25 10.79 5.60
CA THR A 233 -4.08 9.84 6.73
C THR A 233 -2.60 9.50 6.97
N THR A 234 -1.80 9.39 5.90
CA THR A 234 -0.37 9.17 6.00
C THR A 234 0.35 10.38 6.60
N LEU A 235 0.01 11.60 6.19
CA LEU A 235 0.56 12.83 6.79
C LEU A 235 0.25 12.94 8.28
N LEU A 236 -0.99 12.64 8.68
CA LEU A 236 -1.39 12.59 10.10
C LEU A 236 -0.59 11.56 10.90
N THR A 237 -0.26 10.42 10.29
CA THR A 237 0.55 9.37 10.92
C THR A 237 2.01 9.83 11.06
N LEU A 238 2.59 10.38 10.00
CA LEU A 238 3.98 10.83 9.99
C LEU A 238 4.22 12.04 10.90
N ASP A 239 3.28 12.99 10.97
CA ASP A 239 3.36 14.15 11.87
C ASP A 239 3.45 13.70 13.34
N LYS A 240 2.61 12.74 13.74
CA LYS A 240 2.64 12.17 15.09
C LYS A 240 3.92 11.40 15.39
N LEU A 241 4.41 10.61 14.43
CA LEU A 241 5.68 9.91 14.57
C LEU A 241 6.85 10.91 14.74
N LEU A 242 6.84 12.02 14.01
CA LEU A 242 7.84 13.06 14.18
C LEU A 242 7.76 13.71 15.57
N CYS A 243 6.56 14.02 16.06
CA CYS A 243 6.39 14.55 17.42
C CYS A 243 6.90 13.58 18.48
N LEU A 244 6.60 12.29 18.32
CA LEU A 244 7.13 11.21 19.15
C LEU A 244 8.67 11.21 19.17
N LEU A 245 9.29 11.27 18.00
CA LEU A 245 10.74 11.21 17.86
C LEU A 245 11.45 12.47 18.37
N TYR A 246 10.83 13.66 18.24
CA TYR A 246 11.38 14.91 18.74
C TYR A 246 11.19 15.12 20.25
N HIS A 247 10.10 14.60 20.84
CA HIS A 247 9.72 14.92 22.21
C HIS A 247 9.76 13.73 23.17
N GLY A 248 10.02 12.51 22.70
CA GLY A 248 10.25 11.32 23.52
C GLY A 248 9.02 10.77 24.27
N ASN A 249 7.85 11.39 24.12
CA ASN A 249 6.57 10.95 24.70
C ASN A 249 5.42 11.29 23.75
N ILE A 250 4.44 10.37 23.59
CA ILE A 250 3.07 10.77 23.26
C ILE A 250 2.55 11.48 24.50
N SER A 251 2.69 12.81 24.53
CA SER A 251 2.03 13.59 25.58
C SER A 251 0.54 13.25 25.58
N THR A 252 -0.04 13.10 26.77
CA THR A 252 -1.49 12.95 26.98
C THR A 252 -2.29 14.17 26.49
N HIS A 253 -1.63 15.20 25.96
CA HIS A 253 -2.25 16.34 25.30
C HIS A 253 -2.53 16.04 23.81
N PRO A 254 -3.77 16.20 23.34
CA PRO A 254 -4.21 15.79 21.99
C PRO A 254 -3.61 16.58 20.81
N ILE A 255 -2.65 17.49 21.05
CA ILE A 255 -2.09 18.39 20.04
C ILE A 255 -0.59 18.64 20.30
N ASN A 256 0.23 17.59 20.34
CA ASN A 256 1.64 17.74 19.96
C ASN A 256 1.73 17.36 18.48
N THR A 257 1.69 18.37 17.62
CA THR A 257 1.81 18.25 16.15
C THR A 257 2.99 19.09 15.68
N LEU A 258 3.72 18.62 14.67
CA LEU A 258 4.85 19.37 14.11
C LEU A 258 4.33 20.44 13.15
N ALA A 259 3.28 20.11 12.39
CA ALA A 259 2.52 21.07 11.61
C ALA A 259 1.64 21.97 12.49
N SER A 260 1.24 23.13 11.94
CA SER A 260 0.30 24.02 12.62
C SER A 260 -1.04 23.33 12.87
N PRO A 261 -1.76 23.63 13.97
CA PRO A 261 -3.05 23.01 14.26
C PRO A 261 -4.05 23.10 13.10
N ALA A 262 -4.08 24.24 12.40
CA ALA A 262 -4.92 24.44 11.21
C ALA A 262 -4.56 23.50 10.05
N THR A 263 -3.28 23.19 9.86
CA THR A 263 -2.82 22.25 8.82
C THR A 263 -3.28 20.83 9.16
N VAL A 264 -3.11 20.41 10.41
CA VAL A 264 -3.50 19.09 10.88
C VAL A 264 -5.01 18.90 10.81
N GLU A 265 -5.77 19.90 11.24
CA GLU A 265 -7.23 19.92 11.12
C GLU A 265 -7.67 19.81 9.66
N ASN A 266 -6.98 20.49 8.74
CA ASN A 266 -7.26 20.37 7.32
C ASN A 266 -7.03 18.94 6.80
N TRP A 267 -5.94 18.28 7.20
CA TRP A 267 -5.70 16.88 6.82
C TRP A 267 -6.78 15.93 7.36
N TYR A 268 -7.22 16.11 8.61
CA TYR A 268 -8.34 15.35 9.16
C TYR A 268 -9.63 15.55 8.37
N ARG A 269 -9.96 16.81 8.07
CA ARG A 269 -11.14 17.16 7.28
C ARG A 269 -11.09 16.47 5.91
N ARG A 270 -9.98 16.62 5.18
CA ARG A 270 -9.78 15.99 3.86
C ARG A 270 -9.87 14.48 3.93
N ALA A 271 -9.20 13.84 4.88
CA ALA A 271 -9.27 12.39 5.04
C ALA A 271 -10.70 11.90 5.28
N SER A 272 -11.46 12.61 6.11
CA SER A 272 -12.85 12.27 6.45
C SER A 272 -13.79 12.48 5.26
N THR A 273 -13.75 13.66 4.63
CA THR A 273 -14.58 13.97 3.45
C THR A 273 -14.28 13.04 2.29
N ALA A 274 -13.01 12.72 2.05
CA ALA A 274 -12.61 11.75 1.03
C ALA A 274 -13.13 10.34 1.32
N PHE A 275 -13.07 9.92 2.59
CA PHE A 275 -13.58 8.61 2.99
C PHE A 275 -15.10 8.51 2.83
N GLU A 276 -15.85 9.52 3.25
CA GLU A 276 -17.31 9.60 3.09
C GLU A 276 -17.72 9.55 1.62
N PHE A 277 -17.00 10.29 0.76
CA PHE A 277 -17.18 10.22 -0.68
C PHE A 277 -16.96 8.80 -1.22
N VAL A 278 -15.82 8.17 -0.90
CA VAL A 278 -15.53 6.80 -1.36
C VAL A 278 -16.56 5.80 -0.85
N GLN A 279 -17.04 5.97 0.39
CA GLN A 279 -18.08 5.13 0.98
C GLN A 279 -19.42 5.24 0.23
N THR A 280 -19.76 6.44 -0.21
CA THR A 280 -20.98 6.71 -0.98
C THR A 280 -20.88 6.14 -2.40
N GLU A 281 -19.73 6.29 -3.06
CA GLU A 281 -19.52 5.85 -4.45
C GLU A 281 -19.28 4.34 -4.57
N SER A 282 -18.56 3.73 -3.63
CA SER A 282 -18.17 2.32 -3.73
C SER A 282 -17.93 1.70 -2.36
N THR A 283 -18.91 0.91 -1.91
CA THR A 283 -18.76 0.06 -0.71
C THR A 283 -17.58 -0.90 -0.85
N PHE A 284 -17.28 -1.35 -2.07
CA PHE A 284 -16.15 -2.23 -2.36
C PHE A 284 -14.80 -1.53 -2.13
N ALA A 285 -14.63 -0.28 -2.57
CA ALA A 285 -13.41 0.49 -2.35
C ALA A 285 -13.29 1.01 -0.90
N ALA A 286 -14.41 1.32 -0.25
CA ALA A 286 -14.44 1.84 1.10
C ALA A 286 -14.04 0.81 2.17
N LYS A 287 -14.39 -0.48 1.97
CA LYS A 287 -14.02 -1.56 2.90
C LYS A 287 -12.51 -1.64 3.19
N PRO A 288 -11.61 -1.81 2.19
CA PRO A 288 -10.18 -1.87 2.44
C PRO A 288 -9.62 -0.53 2.91
N LEU A 289 -10.17 0.59 2.43
CA LEU A 289 -9.75 1.93 2.84
C LEU A 289 -10.01 2.17 4.34
N GLY A 290 -11.21 1.87 4.83
CA GLY A 290 -11.58 2.05 6.24
C GLY A 290 -10.74 1.18 7.17
N ILE A 291 -10.40 -0.04 6.75
CA ILE A 291 -9.51 -0.91 7.50
C ILE A 291 -8.08 -0.36 7.53
N GLY A 292 -7.56 0.10 6.39
CA GLY A 292 -6.25 0.76 6.35
C GLY A 292 -6.19 1.96 7.30
N ILE A 293 -7.19 2.86 7.23
CA ILE A 293 -7.30 4.01 8.13
C ILE A 293 -7.32 3.55 9.59
N SER A 294 -8.16 2.57 9.95
CA SER A 294 -8.23 2.06 11.33
C SER A 294 -6.92 1.45 11.82
N GLN A 295 -6.14 0.82 10.95
CA GLN A 295 -4.84 0.25 11.30
C GLN A 295 -3.82 1.34 11.60
N PHE A 296 -3.77 2.40 10.78
CA PHE A 296 -2.90 3.55 11.03
C PHE A 296 -3.39 4.42 12.20
N GLN A 297 -4.70 4.45 12.48
CA GLN A 297 -5.31 5.17 13.61
C GLN A 297 -5.33 4.38 14.93
N SER A 298 -5.23 3.05 14.93
CA SER A 298 -5.22 2.25 16.18
C SER A 298 -3.97 2.49 17.05
N SER A 299 -2.93 3.07 16.46
CA SER A 299 -1.70 3.55 17.12
C SER A 299 -1.80 5.00 17.60
N ILE A 300 -2.99 5.61 17.55
CA ILE A 300 -3.21 7.07 17.64
C ILE A 300 -4.46 7.39 18.49
N PRO A 301 -4.41 8.34 19.44
CA PRO A 301 -5.62 8.83 20.12
C PRO A 301 -6.54 9.63 19.18
N LYS A 302 -7.86 9.49 19.38
CA LYS A 302 -8.90 10.18 18.60
C LYS A 302 -8.94 11.70 18.90
N PRO A 303 -9.40 12.55 17.96
CA PRO A 303 -9.66 13.97 18.22
C PRO A 303 -10.75 14.17 19.30
N LEU A 304 -10.61 15.23 20.10
CA LEU A 304 -11.53 15.59 21.21
C LEU A 304 -13.01 15.66 20.79
N ALA A 305 -13.33 16.03 19.55
CA ALA A 305 -14.70 16.11 19.06
C ALA A 305 -15.42 14.74 19.01
N MET A 306 -14.67 13.63 18.98
CA MET A 306 -15.22 12.27 19.03
C MET A 306 -15.08 11.60 20.41
N MET A 307 -14.56 12.31 21.43
CA MET A 307 -14.50 11.82 22.82
C MET A 307 -15.66 12.35 23.67
N ASN A 308 -16.39 13.35 23.17
CA ASN A 308 -17.54 13.96 23.84
C ASN A 308 -18.88 13.70 23.12
N ALA A 309 -18.94 12.65 22.27
CA ALA A 309 -20.16 12.19 21.60
C ALA A 309 -20.40 10.71 21.90
#